data_AF-A0A0C3FZL1-F1
#
_entry.id   AF-A0A0C3FZL1-F1
#
_cell.length_a   1.000
_cell.length_b   1.000
_cell.length_c   1.000
_cell.angle_alpha   90.00
_cell.angle_beta   90.00
_cell.angle_gamma   90.00
#
_symmetry.space_group_name_H-M   'P 1'
#
loop_
_entity.id
_entity.type
_entity.pdbx_description
1 polymer ?
#
loop_
_entity_poly.entity_id
_entity_poly.type
_entity_poly.pdbx_seq_one_letter_code
_entity_poly.pdbx_strand_id
1 'polypeptide(L)'
;MNGLLQHYELPFNSVRPPSVISVPTSMPASDTYTIEAGIGTVSGRAIYALGEAALRRIDIIAILNKLRVVKGVFPHGDDTTLPNIETIYDDVLELSRHVFTVFVVNSLGQYSSTRSERICRPGLYSFNFRRQALQMLLAQIGSRQTRHLLLYLVKWPAVEISLFLSEVMACMPSDWLPPDTPATNMHRKLFNTYISSQRQDPPEDHTASPLLDFIVEFAQVNDAACEAVLDSGFLDMLLCMYTCGFTDSMISPSARSQTDSEIDEARDTIFINCSAALLALCRHPDFVAVISTHPVSVLWPKNRQLLSIFGCQRTERYEVWRQLGPMMARRRLQSLSLSRLPMTETDSDMDQVADAWVDLVQFSRGSLYDSQMTQYALELMRQYGYLLTLVSDAQRI
;
A
#
# COMPACT_ATOMS: atom_id res chain seq x y z
N MET A 1 21.56 -36.02 -14.14
CA MET A 1 20.46 -36.48 -13.27
C MET A 1 19.62 -35.26 -12.94
N ASN A 2 18.40 -35.23 -13.48
CA ASN A 2 17.40 -34.19 -13.27
C ASN A 2 16.82 -34.26 -11.86
N GLY A 3 16.39 -33.11 -11.33
CA GLY A 3 15.67 -32.95 -10.06
C GLY A 3 15.80 -31.53 -9.52
N LEU A 4 15.25 -30.50 -10.19
CA LEU A 4 13.88 -29.97 -10.05
C LEU A 4 13.51 -29.47 -8.65
N LEU A 5 13.54 -28.13 -8.53
CA LEU A 5 12.57 -27.23 -7.89
C LEU A 5 11.83 -27.73 -6.62
N GLN A 6 12.20 -27.15 -5.48
CA GLN A 6 11.26 -26.91 -4.40
C GLN A 6 10.95 -25.42 -4.34
N HIS A 7 9.72 -25.10 -4.74
CA HIS A 7 9.02 -23.86 -4.46
C HIS A 7 8.85 -23.71 -2.94
N TYR A 8 9.28 -22.59 -2.39
CA TYR A 8 8.78 -22.11 -1.10
C TYR A 8 7.65 -21.12 -1.38
N GLU A 9 6.42 -21.63 -1.42
CA GLU A 9 5.24 -20.81 -1.15
C GLU A 9 5.14 -20.63 0.36
N LEU A 10 5.27 -19.40 0.84
CA LEU A 10 4.84 -19.03 2.19
C LEU A 10 3.49 -18.32 2.06
N PRO A 11 2.37 -18.92 2.48
CA PRO A 11 1.11 -18.21 2.57
C PRO A 11 1.04 -17.51 3.94
N PHE A 12 0.91 -16.18 3.92
CA PHE A 12 0.34 -15.43 5.04
C PHE A 12 -1.16 -15.77 5.13
N ASN A 13 -1.48 -16.91 5.73
CA ASN A 13 -2.86 -17.27 6.07
C ASN A 13 -3.17 -16.80 7.49
N SER A 14 -3.86 -15.66 7.59
CA SER A 14 -4.64 -15.33 8.78
C SER A 14 -5.75 -16.37 8.94
N VAL A 15 -5.64 -17.20 9.98
CA VAL A 15 -6.56 -18.31 10.25
C VAL A 15 -7.86 -17.75 10.85
N ARG A 16 -8.93 -17.72 10.06
CA ARG A 16 -10.30 -17.45 10.55
C ARG A 16 -10.97 -18.77 10.98
N PRO A 17 -11.68 -18.83 12.13
CA PRO A 17 -12.38 -20.04 12.56
C PRO A 17 -13.60 -20.37 11.66
N PRO A 18 -13.89 -21.65 11.39
CA PRO A 18 -15.02 -22.04 10.55
C PRO A 18 -16.35 -22.02 11.32
N SER A 19 -17.36 -21.35 10.76
CA SER A 19 -18.76 -21.44 11.21
C SER A 19 -19.48 -22.59 10.52
N VAL A 20 -20.08 -23.47 11.33
CA VAL A 20 -20.79 -24.69 10.92
C VAL A 20 -22.27 -24.38 10.72
N ILE A 21 -22.75 -24.38 9.47
CA ILE A 21 -24.17 -24.56 9.14
C ILE A 21 -24.27 -25.49 7.92
N SER A 22 -24.70 -26.73 8.16
CA SER A 22 -25.01 -27.73 7.15
C SER A 22 -26.50 -27.66 6.79
N VAL A 23 -26.81 -27.41 5.51
CA VAL A 23 -28.17 -27.56 4.94
C VAL A 23 -28.14 -28.70 3.91
N PRO A 24 -29.04 -29.69 3.99
CA PRO A 24 -29.13 -30.75 3.00
C PRO A 24 -30.03 -30.32 1.83
N THR A 25 -29.47 -30.24 0.61
CA THR A 25 -30.26 -30.12 -0.62
C THR A 25 -30.05 -31.36 -1.47
N SER A 26 -31.00 -32.29 -1.40
CA SER A 26 -31.15 -33.36 -2.38
C SER A 26 -32.04 -32.87 -3.52
N MET A 27 -31.51 -32.76 -4.74
CA MET A 27 -32.31 -32.70 -5.96
C MET A 27 -32.02 -33.91 -6.87
N PRO A 28 -33.05 -34.50 -7.49
CA PRO A 28 -32.92 -35.67 -8.33
C PRO A 28 -32.34 -35.32 -9.71
N ALA A 29 -31.54 -36.23 -10.25
CA ALA A 29 -31.06 -36.21 -11.61
C ALA A 29 -32.26 -36.31 -12.58
N SER A 30 -32.46 -35.27 -13.39
CA SER A 30 -33.44 -35.25 -14.46
C SER A 30 -32.71 -35.26 -15.80
N ASP A 31 -32.90 -36.37 -16.50
CA ASP A 31 -32.89 -36.64 -17.94
C ASP A 31 -32.19 -35.65 -18.89
N THR A 32 -31.21 -36.21 -19.58
CA THR A 32 -30.52 -35.65 -20.74
C THR A 32 -31.51 -35.51 -21.91
N TYR A 33 -32.19 -34.38 -22.01
CA TYR A 33 -32.93 -33.98 -23.22
C TYR A 33 -31.95 -33.63 -24.34
N THR A 34 -31.80 -34.51 -25.33
CA THR A 34 -31.22 -34.18 -26.64
C THR A 34 -32.15 -33.20 -27.35
N ILE A 35 -31.90 -31.90 -27.18
CA ILE A 35 -32.56 -30.85 -27.97
C ILE A 35 -32.02 -30.94 -29.40
N GLU A 36 -32.84 -31.48 -30.30
CA GLU A 36 -32.67 -31.35 -31.75
C GLU A 36 -32.41 -29.88 -32.11
N ALA A 37 -31.22 -29.60 -32.65
CA ALA A 37 -30.78 -28.27 -33.02
C ALA A 37 -31.59 -27.77 -34.25
N GLY A 38 -32.77 -27.22 -34.00
CA GLY A 38 -33.59 -26.57 -35.02
C GLY A 38 -32.85 -25.38 -35.66
N ILE A 39 -32.96 -25.26 -36.98
CA ILE A 39 -32.32 -24.25 -37.84
C ILE A 39 -32.61 -22.79 -37.40
N GLY A 40 -33.62 -22.56 -36.56
CA GLY A 40 -33.92 -21.25 -35.95
C GLY A 40 -32.99 -20.83 -34.79
N THR A 41 -32.11 -21.71 -34.31
CA THR A 41 -31.20 -21.39 -33.18
C THR A 41 -30.02 -20.50 -33.58
N VAL A 42 -29.59 -20.53 -34.85
CA VAL A 42 -28.45 -19.75 -35.35
C VAL A 42 -28.83 -18.27 -35.52
N SER A 43 -29.98 -17.98 -36.11
CA SER A 43 -30.46 -16.60 -36.29
C SER A 43 -30.77 -15.91 -34.95
N GLY A 44 -31.38 -16.64 -34.00
CA GLY A 44 -31.63 -16.13 -32.65
C GLY A 44 -30.35 -15.77 -31.90
N ARG A 45 -29.30 -16.60 -31.99
CA ARG A 45 -27.98 -16.32 -31.38
C ARG A 45 -27.30 -15.11 -32.03
N ALA A 46 -27.41 -14.95 -33.35
CA ALA A 46 -26.85 -13.80 -34.04
C ALA A 46 -27.54 -12.48 -33.64
N ILE A 47 -28.88 -12.47 -33.54
CA ILE A 47 -29.64 -11.30 -33.10
C ILE A 47 -29.30 -10.94 -31.64
N TYR A 48 -29.21 -11.95 -30.76
CA TYR A 48 -28.80 -11.74 -29.37
C TYR A 48 -27.40 -11.13 -29.27
N ALA A 49 -26.42 -11.69 -29.98
CA ALA A 49 -25.04 -11.19 -29.98
C ALA A 49 -24.95 -9.75 -30.53
N LEU A 50 -25.72 -9.44 -31.58
CA LEU A 50 -25.80 -8.08 -32.13
C LEU A 50 -26.42 -7.09 -31.13
N GLY A 51 -27.50 -7.49 -30.46
CA GLY A 51 -28.14 -6.70 -29.41
C GLY A 51 -27.19 -6.43 -28.24
N GLU A 52 -26.48 -7.45 -27.78
CA GLU A 52 -25.47 -7.30 -26.72
C GLU A 52 -24.33 -6.36 -27.15
N ALA A 53 -23.82 -6.50 -28.38
CA ALA A 53 -22.77 -5.62 -28.90
C ALA A 53 -23.24 -4.16 -29.03
N ALA A 54 -24.48 -3.94 -29.49
CA ALA A 54 -25.08 -2.61 -29.56
C ALA A 54 -25.22 -1.96 -28.17
N LEU A 55 -25.74 -2.70 -27.18
CA LEU A 55 -25.86 -2.23 -25.81
C LEU A 55 -24.50 -1.87 -25.21
N ARG A 56 -23.48 -2.72 -25.37
CA ARG A 56 -22.11 -2.44 -24.93
C ARG A 56 -21.56 -1.16 -25.56
N ARG A 57 -21.87 -0.89 -26.84
CA ARG A 57 -21.41 0.33 -27.51
C ARG A 57 -22.08 1.59 -26.98
N ILE A 58 -23.37 1.52 -26.65
CA ILE A 58 -24.11 2.63 -26.04
C ILE A 58 -23.53 2.92 -24.65
N ASP A 59 -23.28 1.90 -23.84
CA ASP A 59 -22.66 2.05 -22.51
C ASP A 59 -21.28 2.70 -22.60
N ILE A 60 -20.45 2.30 -23.58
CA ILE A 60 -19.13 2.92 -23.81
C ILE A 60 -19.26 4.41 -24.16
N ILE A 61 -20.24 4.81 -24.97
CA ILE A 61 -20.46 6.23 -25.32
C ILE A 61 -20.90 7.02 -24.08
N ALA A 62 -21.77 6.45 -23.25
CA ALA A 62 -22.19 7.07 -21.99
C ALA A 62 -20.99 7.28 -21.04
N ILE A 63 -20.16 6.24 -20.87
CA ILE A 63 -18.93 6.30 -20.05
C ILE A 63 -17.95 7.35 -20.59
N LEU A 64 -17.76 7.42 -21.92
CA LEU A 64 -16.90 8.43 -22.55
C LEU A 64 -17.40 9.85 -22.31
N ASN A 65 -18.71 10.07 -22.35
CA ASN A 65 -19.29 11.37 -22.06
C ASN A 65 -19.12 11.75 -20.58
N LYS A 66 -19.38 10.83 -19.65
CA LYS A 66 -19.09 11.03 -18.22
C LYS A 66 -17.62 11.41 -18.00
N LEU A 67 -16.70 10.62 -18.56
CA LEU A 67 -15.26 10.86 -18.42
C LEU A 67 -14.83 12.19 -19.04
N ARG A 68 -15.46 12.63 -20.14
CA ARG A 68 -15.20 13.95 -20.74
C ARG A 68 -15.60 15.09 -19.81
N VAL A 69 -16.78 15.00 -19.19
CA VAL A 69 -17.27 16.00 -18.23
C VAL A 69 -16.34 16.06 -17.03
N VAL A 70 -16.07 14.91 -16.43
CA VAL A 70 -15.15 14.74 -15.31
C VAL A 70 -13.77 15.33 -15.63
N LYS A 71 -13.18 15.01 -16.78
CA LYS A 71 -11.85 15.51 -17.18
C LYS A 71 -11.75 17.03 -17.21
N GLY A 72 -12.84 17.73 -17.54
CA GLY A 72 -12.85 19.19 -17.58
C GLY A 72 -12.78 19.83 -16.18
N VAL A 73 -12.96 19.03 -15.13
CA VAL A 73 -13.07 19.48 -13.74
C VAL A 73 -11.81 19.17 -12.92
N PHE A 74 -11.04 18.14 -13.28
CA PHE A 74 -9.84 17.74 -12.52
C PHE A 74 -8.53 18.28 -13.12
N PRO A 75 -7.52 18.62 -12.29
CA PRO A 75 -7.62 18.77 -10.83
C PRO A 75 -8.36 20.05 -10.44
N HIS A 76 -8.94 20.08 -9.24
CA HIS A 76 -9.58 21.26 -8.66
C HIS A 76 -9.17 21.43 -7.19
N GLY A 77 -9.22 22.66 -6.68
CA GLY A 77 -8.98 22.94 -5.26
C GLY A 77 -10.16 22.56 -4.38
N ASP A 78 -9.92 22.38 -3.08
CA ASP A 78 -10.93 22.04 -2.09
C ASP A 78 -11.94 23.17 -1.85
N ASP A 79 -11.56 24.43 -2.09
CA ASP A 79 -12.46 25.58 -1.96
C ASP A 79 -13.30 25.85 -3.22
N THR A 80 -13.13 25.04 -4.27
CA THR A 80 -13.82 25.25 -5.55
C THR A 80 -15.29 24.87 -5.42
N THR A 81 -16.18 25.84 -5.56
CA THR A 81 -17.63 25.58 -5.63
C THR A 81 -18.02 25.13 -7.04
N LEU A 82 -18.07 23.81 -7.23
CA LEU A 82 -18.44 23.21 -8.51
C LEU A 82 -19.90 22.71 -8.47
N PRO A 83 -20.73 23.08 -9.46
CA PRO A 83 -22.06 22.49 -9.57
C PRO A 83 -21.93 20.99 -9.83
N ASN A 84 -22.73 20.18 -9.13
CA ASN A 84 -22.76 18.71 -9.27
C ASN A 84 -21.45 18.00 -8.90
N ILE A 85 -20.63 18.58 -7.99
CA ILE A 85 -19.41 17.92 -7.52
C ILE A 85 -19.67 16.52 -6.94
N GLU A 86 -20.84 16.31 -6.34
CA GLU A 86 -21.31 15.01 -5.86
C GLU A 86 -21.31 13.96 -6.96
N THR A 87 -22.04 14.23 -8.04
CA THR A 87 -22.16 13.32 -9.19
C THR A 87 -20.82 13.10 -9.88
N ILE A 88 -19.97 14.12 -9.93
CA ILE A 88 -18.64 14.02 -10.53
C ILE A 88 -17.76 13.04 -9.75
N TYR A 89 -17.73 13.12 -8.42
CA TYR A 89 -16.95 12.18 -7.61
C TYR A 89 -17.56 10.78 -7.61
N ASP A 90 -18.88 10.65 -7.54
CA ASP A 90 -19.56 9.36 -7.66
C ASP A 90 -19.18 8.68 -8.99
N ASP A 91 -19.18 9.42 -10.11
CA ASP A 91 -18.77 8.92 -11.42
C ASP A 91 -17.28 8.53 -11.46
N VAL A 92 -16.38 9.36 -10.92
CA VAL A 92 -14.93 9.05 -10.92
C VAL A 92 -14.62 7.82 -10.08
N LEU A 93 -15.21 7.75 -8.89
CA LEU A 93 -15.06 6.64 -7.97
C LEU A 93 -15.65 5.37 -8.59
N GLU A 94 -16.85 5.43 -9.19
CA GLU A 94 -17.43 4.30 -9.92
C GLU A 94 -16.50 3.80 -11.04
N LEU A 95 -15.89 4.73 -11.79
CA LEU A 95 -14.94 4.39 -12.86
C LEU A 95 -13.59 3.85 -12.35
N SER A 96 -13.19 4.19 -11.12
CA SER A 96 -11.93 3.72 -10.51
C SER A 96 -12.06 2.32 -9.90
N ARG A 97 -13.29 1.88 -9.57
CA ARG A 97 -13.56 0.58 -8.94
C ARG A 97 -12.81 -0.56 -9.62
N HIS A 98 -12.13 -1.35 -8.82
CA HIS A 98 -11.52 -2.57 -9.30
C HIS A 98 -12.60 -3.63 -9.50
N VAL A 99 -12.67 -4.19 -10.70
CA VAL A 99 -13.49 -5.38 -10.96
C VAL A 99 -12.70 -6.60 -10.47
N PHE A 100 -12.76 -6.87 -9.16
CA PHE A 100 -12.26 -8.14 -8.66
C PHE A 100 -13.22 -9.25 -9.06
N THR A 101 -12.71 -10.24 -9.80
CA THR A 101 -13.42 -11.51 -9.94
C THR A 101 -13.06 -12.32 -8.70
N VAL A 102 -13.87 -12.22 -7.65
CA VAL A 102 -13.63 -13.03 -6.44
C VAL A 102 -13.89 -14.48 -6.80
N PHE A 103 -12.83 -15.28 -6.87
CA PHE A 103 -12.93 -16.72 -6.95
C PHE A 103 -13.08 -17.26 -5.53
N VAL A 104 -14.30 -17.60 -5.13
CA VAL A 104 -14.54 -18.29 -3.86
C VAL A 104 -14.11 -19.74 -4.05
N VAL A 105 -13.03 -20.13 -3.38
CA VAL A 105 -12.64 -21.54 -3.27
C VAL A 105 -13.41 -22.11 -2.09
N ASN A 106 -14.39 -22.96 -2.37
CA ASN A 106 -15.11 -23.67 -1.31
C ASN A 106 -14.15 -24.69 -0.66
N SER A 107 -14.41 -25.06 0.60
CA SER A 107 -13.62 -26.01 1.40
C SER A 107 -13.48 -27.43 0.81
N LEU A 108 -14.14 -27.71 -0.30
CA LEU A 108 -14.00 -28.94 -1.10
C LEU A 108 -12.99 -28.81 -2.26
N GLY A 109 -12.30 -27.67 -2.41
CA GLY A 109 -11.38 -27.43 -3.52
C GLY A 109 -12.08 -27.29 -4.88
N GLN A 110 -13.42 -27.17 -4.90
CA GLN A 110 -14.18 -26.91 -6.11
C GLN A 110 -14.22 -25.40 -6.38
N TYR A 111 -13.74 -25.01 -7.56
CA TYR A 111 -13.86 -23.66 -8.10
C TYR A 111 -15.31 -23.42 -8.55
N SER A 112 -16.17 -23.08 -7.61
CA SER A 112 -17.46 -22.50 -7.93
C SER A 112 -17.29 -20.99 -8.04
N SER A 113 -17.32 -20.47 -9.28
CA SER A 113 -17.49 -19.03 -9.52
C SER A 113 -18.91 -18.67 -9.07
N THR A 114 -19.10 -18.42 -7.78
CA THR A 114 -20.31 -17.77 -7.30
C THR A 114 -20.24 -16.35 -7.79
N ARG A 115 -20.96 -16.08 -8.88
CA ARG A 115 -21.17 -14.77 -9.47
C ARG A 115 -21.68 -13.85 -8.35
N SER A 116 -20.80 -13.08 -7.73
CA SER A 116 -21.21 -11.98 -6.85
C SER A 116 -21.91 -10.97 -7.75
N GLU A 117 -23.23 -11.13 -7.89
CA GLU A 117 -24.02 -10.62 -9.00
C GLU A 117 -24.28 -9.11 -8.93
N ARG A 118 -23.64 -8.38 -8.00
CA ARG A 118 -24.03 -6.99 -7.72
C ARG A 118 -22.94 -5.92 -7.69
N ILE A 119 -21.64 -6.23 -7.78
CA ILE A 119 -20.67 -5.18 -7.42
C ILE A 119 -20.04 -4.47 -8.62
N CYS A 120 -19.76 -5.15 -9.73
CA CYS A 120 -19.35 -4.49 -10.98
C CYS A 120 -19.68 -5.41 -12.15
N ARG A 121 -20.28 -4.90 -13.25
CA ARG A 121 -20.45 -5.67 -14.49
C ARG A 121 -19.06 -5.98 -15.06
N PRO A 122 -18.58 -7.23 -15.00
CA PRO A 122 -17.21 -7.53 -15.42
C PRO A 122 -17.04 -7.19 -16.90
N GLY A 123 -16.01 -6.41 -17.22
CA GLY A 123 -15.71 -5.99 -18.60
C GLY A 123 -16.43 -4.75 -19.11
N LEU A 124 -17.25 -4.06 -18.29
CA LEU A 124 -17.91 -2.82 -18.72
C LEU A 124 -16.93 -1.63 -18.82
N TYR A 125 -16.09 -1.45 -17.80
CA TYR A 125 -15.09 -0.38 -17.79
C TYR A 125 -13.80 -0.87 -18.40
N SER A 126 -13.41 -0.25 -19.53
CA SER A 126 -12.10 -0.52 -20.11
C SER A 126 -11.00 -0.14 -19.11
N PHE A 127 -9.90 -0.88 -19.13
CA PHE A 127 -8.69 -0.57 -18.36
C PHE A 127 -8.23 0.89 -18.51
N ASN A 128 -8.44 1.48 -19.70
CA ASN A 128 -8.09 2.87 -19.96
C ASN A 128 -8.98 3.86 -19.20
N PHE A 129 -10.27 3.59 -19.02
CA PHE A 129 -11.17 4.47 -18.26
C PHE A 129 -10.80 4.45 -16.78
N ARG A 130 -10.61 3.25 -16.24
CA ARG A 130 -10.17 3.06 -14.86
C ARG A 130 -8.84 3.74 -14.58
N ARG A 131 -7.85 3.56 -15.45
CA ARG A 131 -6.56 4.25 -15.33
C ARG A 131 -6.75 5.77 -15.29
N GLN A 132 -7.59 6.34 -16.15
CA GLN A 132 -7.81 7.78 -16.18
C GLN A 132 -8.51 8.29 -14.91
N ALA A 133 -9.48 7.55 -14.38
CA ALA A 133 -10.12 7.88 -13.11
C ALA A 133 -9.11 7.86 -11.95
N LEU A 134 -8.30 6.80 -11.85
CA LEU A 134 -7.24 6.70 -10.84
C LEU A 134 -6.18 7.81 -10.98
N GLN A 135 -5.84 8.21 -12.21
CA GLN A 135 -4.96 9.36 -12.44
C GLN A 135 -5.51 10.65 -11.84
N MET A 136 -6.82 10.90 -11.96
CA MET A 136 -7.45 12.09 -11.38
C MET A 136 -7.46 12.03 -9.86
N LEU A 137 -7.80 10.87 -9.29
CA LEU A 137 -7.82 10.66 -7.84
C LEU A 137 -6.42 10.83 -7.24
N LEU A 138 -5.41 10.22 -7.85
CA LEU A 138 -4.01 10.38 -7.42
C LEU A 138 -3.50 11.81 -7.61
N ALA A 139 -3.96 12.54 -8.63
CA ALA A 139 -3.62 13.95 -8.77
C ALA A 139 -4.21 14.80 -7.63
N GLN A 140 -5.41 14.47 -7.16
CA GLN A 140 -6.01 15.13 -5.99
C GLN A 140 -5.26 14.80 -4.69
N ILE A 141 -4.89 13.53 -4.50
CA ILE A 141 -4.07 13.12 -3.34
C ILE A 141 -2.72 13.84 -3.38
N GLY A 142 -2.02 13.82 -4.52
CA GLY A 142 -0.71 14.46 -4.65
C GLY A 142 -0.75 15.99 -4.46
N SER A 143 -1.86 16.65 -4.80
CA SER A 143 -2.04 18.09 -4.59
C SER A 143 -2.67 18.46 -3.23
N ARG A 144 -2.91 17.47 -2.35
CA ARG A 144 -3.59 17.63 -1.05
C ARG A 144 -4.99 18.25 -1.15
N GLN A 145 -5.67 18.09 -2.29
CA GLN A 145 -7.03 18.59 -2.51
C GLN A 145 -8.02 17.42 -2.34
N THR A 146 -8.08 16.87 -1.13
CA THR A 146 -8.73 15.57 -0.88
C THR A 146 -10.06 15.70 -0.15
N ARG A 147 -10.48 16.89 0.28
CA ARG A 147 -11.70 17.10 1.08
C ARG A 147 -12.93 16.47 0.43
N HIS A 148 -13.10 16.71 -0.86
CA HIS A 148 -14.22 16.12 -1.60
C HIS A 148 -14.07 14.61 -1.74
N LEU A 149 -12.87 14.12 -2.09
CA LEU A 149 -12.60 12.69 -2.18
C LEU A 149 -12.97 11.95 -0.89
N LEU A 150 -12.55 12.46 0.28
CA LEU A 150 -12.87 11.89 1.59
C LEU A 150 -14.38 11.80 1.80
N LEU A 151 -15.13 12.88 1.51
CA LEU A 151 -16.59 12.95 1.70
C LEU A 151 -17.37 11.90 0.90
N TYR A 152 -16.89 11.51 -0.28
CA TYR A 152 -17.57 10.48 -1.10
C TYR A 152 -17.03 9.09 -0.85
N LEU A 153 -15.73 8.96 -0.57
CA LEU A 153 -15.11 7.67 -0.31
C LEU A 153 -15.70 7.01 0.95
N VAL A 154 -16.05 7.77 1.98
CA VAL A 154 -16.68 7.23 3.21
C VAL A 154 -18.09 6.66 3.01
N LYS A 155 -18.72 6.92 1.86
CA LYS A 155 -20.01 6.31 1.49
C LYS A 155 -19.85 4.89 0.94
N TRP A 156 -18.63 4.49 0.59
CA TRP A 156 -18.35 3.16 0.07
C TRP A 156 -18.33 2.10 1.18
N PRO A 157 -18.60 0.83 0.85
CA PRO A 157 -18.33 -0.28 1.75
C PRO A 157 -16.83 -0.34 2.11
N ALA A 158 -16.50 -0.65 3.36
CA ALA A 158 -15.12 -0.75 3.86
C ALA A 158 -14.21 -1.63 2.98
N VAL A 159 -14.74 -2.75 2.47
CA VAL A 159 -14.00 -3.66 1.56
C VAL A 159 -13.66 -3.00 0.22
N GLU A 160 -14.54 -2.15 -0.33
CA GLU A 160 -14.24 -1.44 -1.58
C GLU A 160 -13.21 -0.34 -1.35
N ILE A 161 -13.29 0.32 -0.20
CA ILE A 161 -12.31 1.32 0.23
C ILE A 161 -10.93 0.66 0.40
N SER A 162 -10.84 -0.48 1.09
CA SER A 162 -9.57 -1.16 1.32
C SER A 162 -8.93 -1.61 0.00
N LEU A 163 -9.72 -2.12 -0.95
CA LEU A 163 -9.25 -2.44 -2.31
C LEU A 163 -8.76 -1.21 -3.08
N PHE A 164 -9.47 -0.09 -2.98
CA PHE A 164 -9.05 1.18 -3.59
C PHE A 164 -7.71 1.67 -2.99
N LEU A 165 -7.61 1.71 -1.67
CA LEU A 165 -6.39 2.12 -0.96
C LEU A 165 -5.21 1.19 -1.27
N SER A 166 -5.45 -0.13 -1.33
CA SER A 166 -4.44 -1.12 -1.72
C SER A 166 -3.87 -0.80 -3.09
N GLU A 167 -4.72 -0.43 -4.06
CA GLU A 167 -4.27 -0.05 -5.39
C GLU A 167 -3.52 1.28 -5.39
N VAL A 168 -3.99 2.27 -4.64
CA VAL A 168 -3.28 3.56 -4.48
C VAL A 168 -1.86 3.31 -3.96
N MET A 169 -1.71 2.47 -2.92
CA MET A 169 -0.41 2.11 -2.38
C MET A 169 0.43 1.29 -3.36
N ALA A 170 -0.17 0.35 -4.12
CA ALA A 170 0.53 -0.41 -5.15
C ALA A 170 1.07 0.46 -6.31
N CYS A 171 0.64 1.72 -6.40
CA CYS A 171 1.22 2.71 -7.31
C CYS A 171 2.49 3.37 -6.77
N MET A 172 2.80 3.24 -5.49
CA MET A 172 3.97 3.87 -4.86
C MET A 172 5.28 3.21 -5.30
N PRO A 173 6.45 3.83 -5.03
CA PRO A 173 7.75 3.27 -5.38
C PRO A 173 7.90 1.84 -4.85
N SER A 174 8.57 0.99 -5.64
CA SER A 174 8.76 -0.42 -5.29
C SER A 174 9.53 -0.64 -3.99
N ASP A 175 10.29 0.36 -3.55
CA ASP A 175 11.02 0.35 -2.29
C ASP A 175 10.09 0.43 -1.08
N TRP A 176 8.90 1.02 -1.25
CA TRP A 176 7.87 1.11 -0.21
C TRP A 176 6.89 -0.07 -0.26
N LEU A 177 7.10 -1.03 -1.16
CA LEU A 177 6.24 -2.19 -1.32
C LEU A 177 6.95 -3.46 -0.87
N PRO A 178 6.20 -4.49 -0.45
CA PRO A 178 6.77 -5.79 -0.14
C PRO A 178 7.64 -6.30 -1.30
N PRO A 179 8.74 -7.01 -0.98
CA PRO A 179 9.52 -7.70 -2.00
C PRO A 179 8.61 -8.51 -2.92
N ASP A 180 8.99 -8.62 -4.19
CA ASP A 180 8.25 -9.35 -5.23
C ASP A 180 6.94 -8.73 -5.71
N THR A 181 6.54 -7.56 -5.19
CA THR A 181 5.37 -6.83 -5.73
C THR A 181 5.66 -6.36 -7.16
N PRO A 182 4.93 -6.88 -8.18
CA PRO A 182 5.24 -6.56 -9.57
C PRO A 182 4.79 -5.14 -9.92
N ALA A 183 5.76 -4.29 -10.26
CA ALA A 183 5.46 -2.96 -10.77
C ALA A 183 4.91 -3.04 -12.21
N THR A 184 3.61 -2.76 -12.37
CA THR A 184 3.00 -2.72 -13.71
C THR A 184 3.31 -1.39 -14.41
N ASN A 185 3.28 -1.39 -15.76
CA ASN A 185 3.39 -0.14 -16.54
C ASN A 185 2.30 0.88 -16.16
N MET A 186 1.11 0.40 -15.76
CA MET A 186 0.04 1.26 -15.27
C MET A 186 0.41 1.92 -13.94
N HIS A 187 0.90 1.17 -12.96
CA HIS A 187 1.29 1.73 -11.66
C HIS A 187 2.35 2.83 -11.82
N ARG A 188 3.34 2.61 -12.70
CA ARG A 188 4.34 3.65 -13.03
C ARG A 188 3.71 4.92 -13.60
N LYS A 189 2.73 4.80 -14.51
CA LYS A 189 2.04 5.98 -15.07
C LYS A 189 1.19 6.71 -14.03
N LEU A 190 0.54 5.95 -13.14
CA LEU A 190 -0.24 6.49 -12.04
C LEU A 190 0.65 7.24 -11.06
N PHE A 191 1.79 6.66 -10.68
CA PHE A 191 2.79 7.29 -9.85
C PHE A 191 3.33 8.60 -10.46
N ASN A 192 3.67 8.59 -11.74
CA ASN A 192 4.13 9.81 -12.42
C ASN A 192 3.07 10.93 -12.37
N THR A 193 1.79 10.59 -12.49
CA THR A 193 0.70 11.56 -12.33
C THR A 193 0.65 12.10 -10.90
N TYR A 194 0.73 11.23 -9.90
CA TYR A 194 0.81 11.60 -8.49
C TYR A 194 1.95 12.60 -8.23
N ILE A 195 3.19 12.25 -8.62
CA ILE A 195 4.36 13.12 -8.45
C ILE A 195 4.21 14.45 -9.20
N SER A 196 3.72 14.42 -10.46
CA SER A 196 3.55 15.64 -11.24
C SER A 196 2.50 16.61 -10.68
N SER A 197 1.62 16.13 -9.80
CA SER A 197 0.57 16.94 -9.16
C SER A 197 0.98 17.56 -7.83
N GLN A 198 2.12 17.14 -7.28
CA GLN A 198 2.63 17.70 -6.03
C GLN A 198 3.00 19.17 -6.19
N ARG A 199 2.82 19.94 -5.12
CA ARG A 199 3.16 21.37 -5.12
C ARG A 199 4.66 21.52 -5.36
N GLN A 200 5.01 22.42 -6.27
CA GLN A 200 6.42 22.73 -6.58
C GLN A 200 6.94 23.94 -5.81
N ASP A 201 6.05 24.71 -5.16
CA ASP A 201 6.39 25.95 -4.47
C ASP A 201 5.54 26.13 -3.19
N PRO A 202 6.10 25.88 -1.99
CA PRO A 202 7.40 25.24 -1.78
C PRO A 202 7.39 23.77 -2.26
N PRO A 203 8.56 23.19 -2.59
CA PRO A 203 8.66 21.77 -2.88
C PRO A 203 8.23 20.96 -1.65
N GLU A 204 7.56 19.83 -1.89
CA GLU A 204 7.26 18.87 -0.81
C GLU A 204 8.57 18.29 -0.25
N ASP A 205 8.67 18.20 1.08
CA ASP A 205 9.85 17.64 1.76
C ASP A 205 10.09 16.18 1.37
N HIS A 206 9.01 15.43 1.13
CA HIS A 206 9.07 14.04 0.73
C HIS A 206 7.86 13.67 -0.13
N THR A 207 8.08 12.88 -1.18
CA THR A 207 7.02 12.45 -2.09
C THR A 207 5.90 11.61 -1.46
N ALA A 208 6.09 11.01 -0.27
CA ALA A 208 5.08 10.22 0.42
C ALA A 208 4.13 11.09 1.28
N SER A 209 4.51 12.33 1.60
CA SER A 209 3.77 13.17 2.55
C SER A 209 2.30 13.37 2.16
N PRO A 210 1.95 13.75 0.91
CA PRO A 210 0.53 13.92 0.54
C PRO A 210 -0.32 12.65 0.71
N LEU A 211 0.25 11.46 0.44
CA LEU A 211 -0.44 10.19 0.67
C LEU A 211 -0.65 9.92 2.17
N LEU A 212 0.38 10.12 3.00
CA LEU A 212 0.26 9.91 4.43
C LEU A 212 -0.78 10.84 5.06
N ASP A 213 -0.78 12.11 4.67
CA ASP A 213 -1.76 13.09 5.14
C ASP A 213 -3.18 12.68 4.75
N PHE A 214 -3.38 12.24 3.50
CA PHE A 214 -4.66 11.66 3.07
C PHE A 214 -5.08 10.44 3.92
N ILE A 215 -4.17 9.50 4.18
CA ILE A 215 -4.47 8.31 5.00
C ILE A 215 -4.80 8.71 6.45
N VAL A 216 -4.06 9.65 7.03
CA VAL A 216 -4.30 10.18 8.37
C VAL A 216 -5.66 10.84 8.45
N GLU A 217 -6.00 11.72 7.52
CA GLU A 217 -7.31 12.39 7.47
C GLU A 217 -8.44 11.37 7.27
N PHE A 218 -8.25 10.40 6.38
CA PHE A 218 -9.24 9.38 6.08
C PHE A 218 -9.51 8.44 7.26
N ALA A 219 -8.47 7.94 7.91
CA ALA A 219 -8.59 7.08 9.09
C ALA A 219 -9.30 7.77 10.26
N GLN A 220 -9.28 9.11 10.30
CA GLN A 220 -9.95 9.90 11.33
C GLN A 220 -11.44 10.14 11.07
N VAL A 221 -11.97 9.78 9.89
CA VAL A 221 -13.39 10.06 9.58
C VAL A 221 -14.33 9.14 10.35
N ASN A 222 -14.07 7.83 10.38
CA ASN A 222 -14.82 6.84 11.14
C ASN A 222 -14.08 5.50 11.24
N ASP A 223 -14.58 4.60 12.11
CA ASP A 223 -14.00 3.29 12.38
C ASP A 223 -13.90 2.42 11.12
N ALA A 224 -14.88 2.47 10.22
CA ALA A 224 -14.88 1.70 8.97
C ALA A 224 -13.79 2.18 8.00
N ALA A 225 -13.50 3.47 7.96
CA ALA A 225 -12.39 4.04 7.19
C ALA A 225 -11.04 3.60 7.78
N CYS A 226 -10.92 3.59 9.11
CA CYS A 226 -9.73 3.12 9.80
C CYS A 226 -9.48 1.61 9.57
N GLU A 227 -10.52 0.77 9.69
CA GLU A 227 -10.49 -0.66 9.35
C GLU A 227 -10.04 -0.87 7.90
N ALA A 228 -10.62 -0.10 6.96
CA ALA A 228 -10.25 -0.19 5.55
C ALA A 228 -8.78 0.19 5.28
N VAL A 229 -8.20 1.13 6.05
CA VAL A 229 -6.77 1.46 5.97
C VAL A 229 -5.93 0.28 6.45
N LEU A 230 -6.28 -0.35 7.57
CA LEU A 230 -5.56 -1.52 8.09
C LEU A 230 -5.60 -2.70 7.10
N ASP A 231 -6.79 -2.97 6.54
CA ASP A 231 -7.01 -4.05 5.58
C ASP A 231 -6.37 -3.80 4.21
N SER A 232 -5.95 -2.56 3.93
CA SER A 232 -5.37 -2.21 2.64
C SER A 232 -3.88 -2.56 2.47
N GLY A 233 -3.23 -3.06 3.54
CA GLY A 233 -1.79 -3.30 3.54
C GLY A 233 -0.94 -2.06 3.89
N PHE A 234 -1.55 -1.06 4.54
CA PHE A 234 -0.86 0.17 4.92
C PHE A 234 0.30 -0.09 5.89
N LEU A 235 0.13 -1.02 6.84
CA LEU A 235 1.18 -1.38 7.79
C LEU A 235 2.39 -2.04 7.09
N ASP A 236 2.16 -2.83 6.04
CA ASP A 236 3.22 -3.41 5.21
C ASP A 236 4.00 -2.33 4.46
N MET A 237 3.28 -1.33 3.91
CA MET A 237 3.92 -0.19 3.25
C MET A 237 4.78 0.61 4.24
N LEU A 238 4.26 0.93 5.42
CA LEU A 238 5.03 1.61 6.47
C LEU A 238 6.27 0.83 6.88
N LEU A 239 6.14 -0.49 7.04
CA LEU A 239 7.27 -1.36 7.33
C LEU A 239 8.33 -1.30 6.21
N CYS A 240 7.91 -1.35 4.95
CA CYS A 240 8.83 -1.25 3.82
C CYS A 240 9.53 0.12 3.77
N MET A 241 8.80 1.22 3.98
CA MET A 241 9.38 2.56 4.09
C MET A 241 10.42 2.62 5.21
N TYR A 242 10.12 2.05 6.38
CA TYR A 242 11.07 1.96 7.49
C TYR A 242 12.32 1.14 7.14
N THR A 243 12.16 0.00 6.47
CA THR A 243 13.30 -0.81 5.99
C THR A 243 14.13 -0.11 4.93
N CYS A 244 13.57 0.87 4.23
CA CYS A 244 14.31 1.71 3.29
C CYS A 244 14.82 2.99 3.94
N GLY A 245 14.75 3.13 5.27
CA GLY A 245 15.22 4.31 5.99
C GLY A 245 14.49 5.59 5.61
N PHE A 246 13.25 5.45 5.10
CA PHE A 246 12.46 6.55 4.54
C PHE A 246 13.20 7.38 3.48
N THR A 247 14.11 6.76 2.73
CA THR A 247 14.78 7.45 1.63
C THR A 247 13.85 7.58 0.44
N ASP A 248 13.85 8.77 -0.16
CA ASP A 248 13.18 9.01 -1.42
C ASP A 248 14.13 8.73 -2.59
N SER A 249 14.07 7.51 -3.13
CA SER A 249 14.92 7.09 -4.26
C SER A 249 14.64 7.87 -5.55
N MET A 250 13.59 8.69 -5.59
CA MET A 250 13.17 9.46 -6.76
C MET A 250 13.69 10.89 -6.78
N ILE A 251 14.27 11.39 -5.68
CA ILE A 251 14.95 12.68 -5.70
C ILE A 251 16.14 12.53 -6.65
N SER A 252 15.97 13.06 -7.86
CA SER A 252 16.94 12.92 -8.94
C SER A 252 18.32 13.35 -8.44
N PRO A 253 19.39 12.59 -8.73
CA PRO A 253 20.75 13.00 -8.40
C PRO A 253 21.13 14.36 -9.02
N SER A 254 20.35 14.90 -9.96
CA SER A 254 20.54 16.26 -10.47
C SER A 254 20.12 17.36 -9.48
N ALA A 255 19.33 17.05 -8.45
CA ALA A 255 19.02 17.94 -7.33
C ALA A 255 20.12 17.92 -6.23
N ARG A 256 21.34 17.48 -6.59
CA ARG A 256 22.55 17.36 -5.74
C ARG A 256 23.02 18.64 -5.05
N SER A 257 22.28 19.74 -5.12
CA SER A 257 22.53 20.92 -4.29
C SER A 257 21.96 20.77 -2.89
N GLN A 258 21.09 19.77 -2.63
CA GLN A 258 20.60 19.54 -1.28
C GLN A 258 21.74 19.16 -0.35
N THR A 259 21.83 19.87 0.76
CA THR A 259 22.77 19.57 1.82
C THR A 259 22.36 18.27 2.53
N ASP A 260 23.33 17.54 3.11
CA ASP A 260 23.02 16.34 3.92
C ASP A 260 21.96 16.65 5.01
N SER A 261 21.96 17.88 5.54
CA SER A 261 20.98 18.36 6.51
C SER A 261 19.54 18.38 6.00
N GLU A 262 19.31 18.72 4.73
CA GLU A 262 17.96 18.74 4.14
C GLU A 262 17.39 17.33 3.98
N ILE A 263 18.25 16.36 3.68
CA ILE A 263 17.86 14.95 3.55
C ILE A 263 17.46 14.39 4.92
N ASP A 264 18.23 14.69 5.97
CA ASP A 264 17.90 14.26 7.32
C ASP A 264 16.62 14.93 7.82
N GLU A 265 16.40 16.23 7.54
CA GLU A 265 15.16 16.93 7.88
C GLU A 265 13.94 16.32 7.17
N ALA A 266 14.04 16.03 5.87
CA ALA A 266 12.99 15.34 5.12
C ALA A 266 12.68 13.95 5.70
N ARG A 267 13.72 13.19 6.10
CA ARG A 267 13.59 11.87 6.74
C ARG A 267 12.86 11.96 8.09
N ASP A 268 13.18 12.97 8.89
CA ASP A 268 12.55 13.17 10.19
C ASP A 268 11.09 13.60 10.03
N THR A 269 10.79 14.50 9.09
CA THR A 269 9.43 14.91 8.76
C THR A 269 8.57 13.72 8.33
N ILE A 270 9.07 12.88 7.42
CA ILE A 270 8.30 11.71 6.98
C ILE A 270 8.13 10.68 8.11
N PHE A 271 9.15 10.51 8.96
CA PHE A 271 9.06 9.63 10.12
C PHE A 271 7.98 10.11 11.12
N ILE A 272 7.91 11.42 11.36
CA ILE A 272 6.86 12.05 12.18
C ILE A 272 5.49 11.80 11.56
N ASN A 273 5.33 12.00 10.24
CA ASN A 273 4.06 11.79 9.54
C ASN A 273 3.60 10.33 9.61
N CYS A 274 4.52 9.37 9.39
CA CYS A 274 4.21 7.95 9.53
C CYS A 274 3.82 7.59 10.97
N SER A 275 4.50 8.17 11.96
CA SER A 275 4.16 7.97 13.37
C SER A 275 2.80 8.57 13.73
N ALA A 276 2.45 9.74 13.17
CA ALA A 276 1.14 10.34 13.33
C ALA A 276 0.03 9.47 12.71
N ALA A 277 0.29 8.84 11.55
CA ALA A 277 -0.61 7.87 10.95
C ALA A 277 -0.84 6.66 11.85
N LEU A 278 0.22 6.03 12.37
CA LEU A 278 0.09 4.92 13.32
C LEU A 278 -0.69 5.33 14.58
N LEU A 279 -0.42 6.51 15.13
CA LEU A 279 -1.15 7.04 16.29
C LEU A 279 -2.63 7.27 16.00
N ALA A 280 -2.97 7.75 14.79
CA ALA A 280 -4.36 7.90 14.36
C ALA A 280 -5.09 6.55 14.32
N LEU A 281 -4.44 5.50 13.80
CA LEU A 281 -4.98 4.14 13.78
C LEU A 281 -5.14 3.55 15.19
N CYS A 282 -4.25 3.89 16.12
CA CYS A 282 -4.30 3.42 17.51
C CYS A 282 -5.38 4.09 18.38
N ARG A 283 -6.19 5.01 17.84
CA ARG A 283 -7.27 5.66 18.61
C ARG A 283 -8.34 4.68 19.06
N HIS A 284 -8.52 3.56 18.34
CA HIS A 284 -9.49 2.52 18.70
C HIS A 284 -8.78 1.29 19.28
N PRO A 285 -9.26 0.76 20.42
CA PRO A 285 -8.59 -0.35 21.11
C PRO A 285 -8.56 -1.63 20.28
N ASP A 286 -9.59 -1.90 19.47
CA ASP A 286 -9.65 -3.08 18.61
C ASP A 286 -8.56 -3.05 17.53
N PHE A 287 -8.24 -1.87 17.01
CA PHE A 287 -7.17 -1.69 16.03
C PHE A 287 -5.78 -1.75 16.66
N VAL A 288 -5.62 -1.34 17.92
CA VAL A 288 -4.36 -1.54 18.66
C VAL A 288 -4.00 -3.01 18.71
N ALA A 289 -4.97 -3.91 18.91
CA ALA A 289 -4.71 -5.35 18.91
C ALA A 289 -4.21 -5.85 17.55
N VAL A 290 -4.82 -5.39 16.45
CA VAL A 290 -4.38 -5.72 15.09
C VAL A 290 -2.95 -5.22 14.85
N ILE A 291 -2.66 -3.95 15.14
CA ILE A 291 -1.33 -3.34 14.93
C ILE A 291 -0.27 -4.01 15.81
N SER A 292 -0.60 -4.37 17.06
CA SER A 292 0.33 -5.04 17.98
C SER A 292 0.74 -6.44 17.52
N THR A 293 -0.06 -7.08 16.66
CA THR A 293 0.34 -8.36 16.04
C THR A 293 1.21 -8.18 14.80
N HIS A 294 1.28 -6.96 14.26
CA HIS A 294 2.04 -6.66 13.05
C HIS A 294 3.51 -6.36 13.39
N PRO A 295 4.49 -6.83 12.58
CA PRO A 295 5.94 -6.57 12.75
C PRO A 295 6.30 -5.10 12.96
N VAL A 296 5.52 -4.19 12.39
CA VAL A 296 5.72 -2.74 12.54
C VAL A 296 5.73 -2.31 14.00
N SER A 297 4.88 -2.88 14.86
CA SER A 297 4.79 -2.48 16.27
C SER A 297 6.07 -2.75 17.07
N VAL A 298 6.82 -3.80 16.68
CA VAL A 298 8.10 -4.19 17.31
C VAL A 298 9.26 -3.40 16.73
N LEU A 299 9.25 -3.17 15.41
CA LEU A 299 10.35 -2.56 14.67
C LEU A 299 10.32 -1.03 14.65
N TRP A 300 9.15 -0.42 14.84
CA TRP A 300 8.99 1.02 14.68
C TRP A 300 9.90 1.78 15.64
N PRO A 301 10.54 2.87 15.17
CA PRO A 301 11.38 3.70 16.03
C PRO A 301 10.61 4.25 17.23
N LYS A 302 11.37 4.59 18.28
CA LYS A 302 10.91 4.92 19.64
C LYS A 302 10.15 6.25 19.76
N ASN A 303 9.05 6.41 19.02
CA ASN A 303 8.08 7.44 19.33
C ASN A 303 7.52 7.15 20.74
N ARG A 304 7.73 8.07 21.69
CA ARG A 304 7.33 7.88 23.11
C ARG A 304 5.86 7.56 23.28
N GLN A 305 4.99 8.10 22.43
CA GLN A 305 3.55 7.83 22.47
C GLN A 305 3.25 6.40 22.01
N LEU A 306 3.83 5.96 20.88
CA LEU A 306 3.67 4.58 20.41
C LEU A 306 4.28 3.56 21.39
N LEU A 307 5.40 3.89 22.04
CA LEU A 307 5.98 3.07 23.10
C LEU A 307 5.05 2.91 24.31
N SER A 308 4.27 3.94 24.65
CA SER A 308 3.29 3.83 25.74
C SER A 308 2.14 2.89 25.39
N ILE A 309 1.87 2.69 24.09
CA ILE A 309 0.79 1.83 23.58
C ILE A 309 1.28 0.38 23.41
N PHE A 310 2.41 0.18 22.72
CA PHE A 310 2.92 -1.16 22.38
C PHE A 310 3.93 -1.72 23.40
N GLY A 311 4.46 -0.88 24.28
CA GLY A 311 5.54 -1.24 25.19
C GLY A 311 6.92 -1.25 24.53
N CYS A 312 7.95 -1.61 25.31
CA CYS A 312 9.33 -1.73 24.83
C CYS A 312 9.62 -3.19 24.46
N GLN A 313 9.62 -3.52 23.16
CA GLN A 313 9.75 -4.90 22.67
C GLN A 313 11.14 -5.23 22.07
N ARG A 314 12.21 -4.63 22.62
CA ARG A 314 13.58 -4.79 22.07
C ARG A 314 14.05 -6.23 21.96
N THR A 315 13.61 -7.12 22.85
CA THR A 315 13.98 -8.54 22.85
C THR A 315 13.35 -9.31 21.69
N GLU A 316 12.17 -8.89 21.23
CA GLU A 316 11.40 -9.55 20.17
C GLU A 316 11.84 -9.11 18.78
N ARG A 317 12.51 -7.96 18.67
CA ARG A 317 13.02 -7.39 17.43
C ARG A 317 13.83 -8.38 16.59
N TYR A 318 14.65 -9.19 17.25
CA TYR A 318 15.41 -10.28 16.61
C TYR A 318 14.51 -11.32 15.93
N GLU A 319 13.44 -11.74 16.60
CA GLU A 319 12.53 -12.75 16.07
C GLU A 319 11.72 -12.21 14.90
N VAL A 320 11.34 -10.94 14.96
CA VAL A 320 10.64 -10.26 13.88
C VAL A 320 11.50 -10.15 12.63
N TRP A 321 12.77 -9.73 12.75
CA TRP A 321 13.67 -9.71 11.60
C TRP A 321 13.90 -11.09 10.98
N ARG A 322 13.90 -12.14 11.81
CA ARG A 322 13.95 -13.53 11.33
C ARG A 322 12.69 -13.89 10.55
N GLN A 323 11.51 -13.45 11.00
CA GLN A 323 10.22 -13.69 10.32
C GLN A 323 10.13 -12.93 8.99
N LEU A 324 10.58 -11.66 8.94
CA LEU A 324 10.60 -10.85 7.72
C LEU A 324 11.57 -11.36 6.65
N GLY A 325 12.58 -12.12 7.07
CA GLY A 325 13.53 -12.77 6.18
C GLY A 325 14.66 -11.86 5.66
N PRO A 326 15.60 -12.45 4.89
CA PRO A 326 16.85 -11.80 4.52
C PRO A 326 16.68 -10.62 3.54
N MET A 327 15.64 -10.63 2.72
CA MET A 327 15.39 -9.55 1.75
C MET A 327 15.08 -8.21 2.44
N MET A 328 14.21 -8.23 3.45
CA MET A 328 13.87 -7.02 4.23
C MET A 328 15.05 -6.56 5.07
N ALA A 329 15.78 -7.49 5.70
CA ALA A 329 16.99 -7.18 6.45
C ALA A 329 18.07 -6.53 5.56
N ARG A 330 18.23 -7.01 4.32
CA ARG A 330 19.18 -6.44 3.35
C ARG A 330 18.80 -5.02 2.94
N ARG A 331 17.50 -4.73 2.71
CA ARG A 331 17.01 -3.36 2.44
C ARG A 331 17.36 -2.43 3.60
N ARG A 332 17.10 -2.86 4.84
CA ARG A 332 17.46 -2.10 6.05
C ARG A 332 18.95 -1.86 6.15
N LEU A 333 19.77 -2.88 5.90
CA LEU A 333 21.21 -2.74 5.95
C LEU A 333 21.75 -1.75 4.90
N GLN A 334 21.18 -1.78 3.69
CA GLN A 334 21.49 -0.82 2.63
C GLN A 334 21.06 0.60 3.02
N SER A 335 19.86 0.79 3.57
CA SER A 335 19.40 2.11 3.97
C SER A 335 20.26 2.70 5.09
N LEU A 336 20.70 1.86 6.03
CA LEU A 336 21.65 2.27 7.07
C LEU A 336 22.98 2.73 6.45
N SER A 337 23.51 2.02 5.47
CA SER A 337 24.76 2.43 4.81
C SER A 337 24.69 3.79 4.09
N LEU A 338 23.51 4.14 3.57
CA LEU A 338 23.26 5.42 2.90
C LEU A 338 23.00 6.54 3.91
N SER A 339 22.40 6.21 5.05
CA SER A 339 22.17 7.13 6.14
C SER A 339 23.50 7.38 6.85
N ARG A 340 24.07 8.58 6.65
CA ARG A 340 25.09 9.07 7.57
C ARG A 340 24.39 9.22 8.92
N LEU A 341 24.64 8.28 9.83
CA LEU A 341 24.03 8.34 11.15
C LEU A 341 24.35 9.72 11.75
N PRO A 342 23.35 10.51 12.16
CA PRO A 342 23.58 11.84 12.68
C PRO A 342 24.53 11.74 13.87
N MET A 343 25.67 12.44 13.76
CA MET A 343 26.65 12.58 14.84
C MET A 343 26.35 13.80 15.72
N THR A 344 25.21 14.46 15.45
CA THR A 344 24.72 15.59 16.22
C THR A 344 24.16 15.11 17.56
N GLU A 345 24.35 15.92 18.61
CA GLU A 345 24.06 15.54 20.00
C GLU A 345 22.57 15.68 20.39
N THR A 346 21.62 15.68 19.44
CA THR A 346 20.21 15.79 19.84
C THR A 346 19.71 14.44 20.39
N ASP A 347 18.85 14.47 21.41
CA ASP A 347 18.27 13.26 22.00
C ASP A 347 17.54 12.38 20.95
N SER A 348 16.95 13.02 19.93
CA SER A 348 16.26 12.33 18.82
C SER A 348 17.24 11.50 17.97
N ASP A 349 18.40 12.08 17.66
CA ASP A 349 19.46 11.43 16.88
C ASP A 349 19.96 10.16 17.56
N MET A 350 20.16 10.24 18.88
CA MET A 350 20.65 9.12 19.69
C MET A 350 19.69 7.93 19.70
N ASP A 351 18.37 8.15 19.63
CA ASP A 351 17.40 7.08 19.54
C ASP A 351 17.43 6.37 18.19
N GLN A 352 17.60 7.11 17.08
CA GLN A 352 17.77 6.54 15.74
C GLN A 352 19.07 5.75 15.62
N VAL A 353 20.17 6.30 16.14
CA VAL A 353 21.48 5.64 16.22
C VAL A 353 21.38 4.35 17.03
N ALA A 354 20.75 4.38 18.20
CA ALA A 354 20.56 3.20 19.02
C ALA A 354 19.75 2.11 18.30
N ASP A 355 18.69 2.49 17.57
CA ASP A 355 17.88 1.56 16.79
C ASP A 355 18.68 0.91 15.65
N ALA A 356 19.43 1.71 14.89
CA ALA A 356 20.34 1.23 13.85
C ALA A 356 21.40 0.27 14.41
N TRP A 357 21.97 0.58 15.57
CA TRP A 357 22.93 -0.32 16.23
C TRP A 357 22.33 -1.65 16.63
N VAL A 358 21.10 -1.65 17.17
CA VAL A 358 20.41 -2.89 17.49
C VAL A 358 20.24 -3.74 16.23
N ASP A 359 19.80 -3.15 15.12
CA ASP A 359 19.67 -3.84 13.83
C ASP A 359 21.01 -4.41 13.33
N LEU A 360 22.08 -3.61 13.33
CA LEU A 360 23.41 -4.05 12.89
C LEU A 360 23.92 -5.23 13.72
N VAL A 361 23.73 -5.19 15.05
CA VAL A 361 24.08 -6.30 15.93
C VAL A 361 23.29 -7.55 15.56
N GLN A 362 21.99 -7.45 15.25
CA GLN A 362 21.22 -8.61 14.80
C GLN A 362 21.72 -9.15 13.46
N PHE A 363 22.00 -8.29 12.49
CA PHE A 363 22.44 -8.67 11.15
C PHE A 363 23.87 -9.25 11.13
N SER A 364 24.69 -8.93 12.13
CA SER A 364 26.03 -9.50 12.32
C SER A 364 26.03 -10.98 12.78
N ARG A 365 24.86 -11.55 13.11
CA ARG A 365 24.73 -12.93 13.55
C ARG A 365 24.75 -13.89 12.36
N GLY A 366 25.91 -14.48 12.08
CA GLY A 366 26.10 -15.43 10.97
C GLY A 366 25.27 -16.71 11.05
N SER A 367 24.53 -16.97 12.14
CA SER A 367 23.59 -18.09 12.25
C SER A 367 22.28 -17.86 11.51
N LEU A 368 21.93 -16.61 11.19
CA LEU A 368 20.65 -16.25 10.58
C LEU A 368 20.76 -15.75 9.14
N TYR A 369 21.89 -15.15 8.81
CA TYR A 369 22.07 -14.45 7.55
C TYR A 369 23.27 -14.99 6.79
N ASP A 370 23.27 -14.77 5.48
CA ASP A 370 24.40 -15.15 4.65
C ASP A 370 25.68 -14.42 5.08
N SER A 371 26.83 -15.02 4.76
CA SER A 371 28.13 -14.47 5.17
C SER A 371 28.37 -13.07 4.62
N GLN A 372 27.79 -12.73 3.46
CA GLN A 372 27.93 -11.42 2.84
C GLN A 372 27.22 -10.35 3.67
N MET A 373 25.98 -10.59 4.08
CA MET A 373 25.18 -9.66 4.88
C MET A 373 25.79 -9.48 6.28
N THR A 374 26.25 -10.56 6.90
CA THR A 374 26.95 -10.50 8.20
C THR A 374 28.25 -9.69 8.10
N GLN A 375 29.07 -9.92 7.07
CA GLN A 375 30.29 -9.13 6.86
C GLN A 375 29.98 -7.65 6.63
N TYR A 376 28.94 -7.36 5.85
CA TYR A 376 28.55 -5.98 5.57
C TYR A 376 28.05 -5.25 6.82
N ALA A 377 27.25 -5.92 7.67
CA ALA A 377 26.84 -5.37 8.97
C ALA A 377 28.04 -5.09 9.89
N LEU A 378 29.00 -6.02 9.99
CA LEU A 378 30.22 -5.83 10.78
C LEU A 378 31.08 -4.66 10.27
N GLU A 379 31.13 -4.46 8.96
CA GLU A 379 31.86 -3.34 8.36
C GLU A 379 31.21 -2.00 8.69
N LEU A 380 29.88 -1.89 8.59
CA LEU A 380 29.15 -0.69 9.01
C LEU A 380 29.33 -0.42 10.52
N MET A 381 29.26 -1.47 11.35
CA MET A 381 29.55 -1.34 12.79
C MET A 381 30.95 -0.79 13.06
N ARG A 382 31.98 -1.23 12.31
CA ARG A 382 33.33 -0.67 12.46
C ARG A 382 33.36 0.80 12.07
N GLN A 383 32.76 1.15 10.93
CA GLN A 383 32.70 2.53 10.44
C GLN A 383 32.04 3.46 11.47
N TYR A 384 30.90 3.07 12.04
CA TYR A 384 30.24 3.86 13.08
C TYR A 384 30.94 3.80 14.43
N GLY A 385 31.58 2.69 14.79
CA GLY A 385 32.32 2.53 16.04
C GLY A 385 33.53 3.47 16.12
N TYR A 386 34.28 3.62 15.03
CA TYR A 386 35.37 4.61 14.95
C TYR A 386 34.85 6.05 15.15
N LEU A 387 33.66 6.36 14.62
CA LEU A 387 33.06 7.68 14.76
C LEU A 387 32.65 7.96 16.21
N LEU A 388 32.06 6.98 16.92
CA LEU A 388 31.71 7.11 18.34
C LEU A 388 32.94 7.35 19.23
N THR A 389 34.06 6.66 18.94
CA THR A 389 35.32 6.90 19.67
C THR A 389 35.88 8.30 19.40
N LEU A 390 35.82 8.78 18.17
CA LEU A 390 36.30 10.12 17.78
C LEU A 390 35.47 11.24 18.42
N VAL A 391 34.15 11.10 18.48
CA VAL A 391 33.27 12.06 19.16
C VAL A 391 33.54 12.08 20.66
N SER A 392 33.69 10.90 21.28
CA SER A 392 34.00 10.79 22.72
C SER A 392 35.35 11.41 23.09
N ASP A 393 36.35 11.31 22.23
CA ASP A 393 37.68 11.90 22.45
C ASP A 393 37.68 13.41 22.18
N ALA A 394 36.93 13.89 21.20
CA ALA A 394 36.76 15.33 20.93
C ALA A 394 36.05 16.07 22.09
N GLN A 395 35.13 15.40 22.80
CA GLN A 395 34.45 15.95 23.98
C GLN A 395 35.35 16.02 25.24
N ARG A 396 36.50 15.33 25.24
CA ARG A 396 37.44 15.32 26.38
C ARG A 396 38.53 16.40 26.27
N ILE A 397 38.65 17.05 25.12
CA ILE A 397 39.56 18.18 24.85
C ILE A 397 38.80 19.48 25.08
#